data_AF-A0AB74D9U7-F1
#
_entry.id   AF-A0AB74D9U7-F1
#
_cell.length_a   1.000
_cell.length_b   1.000
_cell.length_c   1.000
_cell.angle_alpha   90.00
_cell.angle_beta   90.00
_cell.angle_gamma   90.00
#
_symmetry.space_group_name_H-M   'P 1'
#
loop_
_entity.id
_entity.type
_entity.pdbx_description
1 polymer ?
#
loop_
_entity_poly.entity_id
_entity_poly.type
_entity_poly.pdbx_seq_one_letter_code
_entity_poly.pdbx_strand_id
1 'polypeptide(L)'
;MKDFANKAAAITGAGSGMGRALAVQLAQGGCHVALADKNAVGLAETERIVRTVAPGVRVTTRVLDVGDRAAMFAWADDTAQEHGKVNLIFNNAGVALSSTIDGMEYSDLEWIVNINFWGVVHGTKAFLPHLKASGDGHVINTSSIFGIFAQPGMSGYNATKYAVRGFTESLRQELDMMSCGVSATCVHPGGIRTNIAQSSRVAKNMVGFMVESEQQGKDAFEKFFITTADDAARTILAGVRRNKRRVLIGRDARGADWLARILPAAYQALVVFATKHEAAKARRRAARAPAPAHATYNNAGNQGGEQS
;
A
#
# COMPACT_ATOMS: atom_id res chain seq x y z
N MET A 1 -9.77 3.17 -20.84
CA MET A 1 -8.52 2.43 -21.18
C MET A 1 -8.82 0.98 -21.56
N LYS A 2 -8.67 0.57 -22.84
CA LYS A 2 -8.85 -0.84 -23.28
C LYS A 2 -7.52 -1.59 -23.44
N ASP A 3 -6.47 -0.86 -23.78
CA ASP A 3 -5.11 -1.36 -23.98
C ASP A 3 -4.08 -0.37 -23.42
N PHE A 4 -2.87 -0.84 -23.11
CA PHE A 4 -1.78 -0.07 -22.52
C PHE A 4 -0.63 0.21 -23.49
N ALA A 5 -0.61 -0.41 -24.67
CA ALA A 5 0.45 -0.19 -25.65
C ALA A 5 0.51 1.30 -26.08
N ASN A 6 1.72 1.85 -26.13
CA ASN A 6 1.99 3.25 -26.46
C ASN A 6 1.24 4.27 -25.58
N LYS A 7 0.83 3.87 -24.37
CA LYS A 7 0.32 4.75 -23.31
C LYS A 7 1.44 5.12 -22.35
N ALA A 8 1.23 6.17 -21.57
CA ALA A 8 2.14 6.54 -20.49
C ALA A 8 1.43 6.44 -19.13
N ALA A 9 2.06 5.75 -18.19
CA ALA A 9 1.55 5.54 -16.84
C ALA A 9 2.52 6.11 -15.79
N ALA A 10 2.03 7.03 -14.97
CA ALA A 10 2.70 7.50 -13.77
C ALA A 10 2.35 6.59 -12.59
N ILE A 11 3.34 6.18 -11.79
CA ILE A 11 3.16 5.23 -10.67
C ILE A 11 3.90 5.73 -9.44
N THR A 12 3.18 5.99 -8.34
CA THR A 12 3.79 6.27 -7.04
C THR A 12 3.98 5.00 -6.20
N GLY A 13 4.97 4.99 -5.32
CA GLY A 13 5.32 3.78 -4.56
C GLY A 13 5.86 2.68 -5.46
N ALA A 14 6.56 3.06 -6.54
CA ALA A 14 7.04 2.16 -7.58
C ALA A 14 8.28 1.35 -7.15
N GLY A 15 8.95 1.72 -6.06
CA GLY A 15 10.22 1.13 -5.66
C GLY A 15 10.13 -0.30 -5.13
N SER A 16 8.93 -0.82 -4.84
CA SER A 16 8.73 -2.19 -4.36
C SER A 16 7.29 -2.69 -4.54
N GLY A 17 7.03 -3.93 -4.14
CA GLY A 17 5.69 -4.49 -3.99
C GLY A 17 4.80 -4.33 -5.23
N MET A 18 3.55 -3.91 -5.02
CA MET A 18 2.57 -3.75 -6.11
C MET A 18 2.98 -2.68 -7.12
N GLY A 19 3.61 -1.57 -6.68
CA GLY A 19 4.03 -0.51 -7.59
C GLY A 19 5.08 -0.99 -8.59
N ARG A 20 6.07 -1.76 -8.11
CA ARG A 20 7.05 -2.44 -8.97
C ARG A 20 6.37 -3.42 -9.94
N ALA A 21 5.48 -4.27 -9.44
CA ALA A 21 4.78 -5.25 -10.27
C ALA A 21 3.91 -4.58 -11.35
N LEU A 22 3.23 -3.47 -11.02
CA LEU A 22 2.49 -2.65 -11.97
C LEU A 22 3.43 -2.08 -13.05
N ALA A 23 4.56 -1.50 -12.66
CA ALA A 23 5.55 -0.94 -13.59
C ALA A 23 6.04 -1.98 -14.59
N VAL A 24 6.43 -3.16 -14.10
CA VAL A 24 6.93 -4.27 -14.92
C VAL A 24 5.84 -4.76 -15.90
N GLN A 25 4.63 -5.03 -15.42
CA GLN A 25 3.56 -5.57 -16.26
C GLN A 25 3.01 -4.55 -17.27
N LEU A 26 2.97 -3.26 -16.92
CA LEU A 26 2.63 -2.18 -17.86
C LEU A 26 3.68 -2.07 -18.97
N ALA A 27 4.96 -2.07 -18.60
CA ALA A 27 6.06 -1.99 -19.55
C ALA A 27 6.11 -3.19 -20.51
N GLN A 28 5.91 -4.41 -20.01
CA GLN A 28 5.76 -5.60 -20.84
C GLN A 28 4.56 -5.51 -21.81
N GLY A 29 3.53 -4.75 -21.43
CA GLY A 29 2.40 -4.41 -22.30
C GLY A 29 2.65 -3.25 -23.27
N GLY A 30 3.89 -2.77 -23.41
CA GLY A 30 4.26 -1.66 -24.29
C GLY A 30 3.89 -0.27 -23.75
N CYS A 31 3.60 -0.15 -22.45
CA CYS A 31 3.31 1.13 -21.81
C CYS A 31 4.62 1.80 -21.36
N HIS A 32 4.78 3.07 -21.68
CA HIS A 32 5.81 3.92 -21.09
C HIS A 32 5.47 4.18 -19.61
N VAL A 33 6.48 4.24 -18.75
CA VAL A 33 6.28 4.39 -17.31
C VAL A 33 7.11 5.52 -16.72
N ALA A 34 6.47 6.34 -15.91
CA ALA A 34 7.11 7.30 -15.03
C ALA A 34 6.98 6.80 -13.59
N LEU A 35 8.09 6.59 -12.92
CA LEU A 35 8.15 5.87 -11.65
C LEU A 35 8.59 6.82 -10.53
N ALA A 36 7.78 6.91 -9.48
CA ALA A 36 8.09 7.71 -8.31
C ALA A 36 8.10 6.86 -7.03
N ASP A 37 9.10 7.08 -6.19
CA ASP A 37 9.20 6.51 -4.85
C ASP A 37 10.12 7.37 -3.98
N LYS A 38 9.95 7.34 -2.66
CA LYS A 38 10.90 7.98 -1.73
C LYS A 38 12.18 7.16 -1.56
N ASN A 39 12.13 5.86 -1.81
CA ASN A 39 13.27 4.95 -1.71
C ASN A 39 14.02 4.91 -3.04
N ALA A 40 15.10 5.69 -3.14
CA ALA A 40 15.95 5.77 -4.32
C ALA A 40 16.52 4.42 -4.77
N VAL A 41 16.93 3.56 -3.83
CA VAL A 41 17.51 2.24 -4.13
C VAL A 41 16.46 1.30 -4.72
N GLY A 42 15.28 1.23 -4.10
CA GLY A 42 14.18 0.42 -4.61
C GLY A 42 13.66 0.90 -5.97
N LEU A 43 13.66 2.22 -6.19
CA LEU A 43 13.28 2.84 -7.45
C LEU A 43 14.28 2.50 -8.57
N ALA A 44 15.58 2.67 -8.32
CA ALA A 44 16.63 2.33 -9.28
C ALA A 44 16.60 0.85 -9.68
N GLU A 45 16.37 -0.05 -8.72
CA GLU A 45 16.21 -1.48 -9.02
C GLU A 45 14.98 -1.75 -9.89
N THR A 46 13.86 -1.05 -9.63
CA THR A 46 12.66 -1.19 -10.45
C THR A 46 12.90 -0.71 -11.88
N GLU A 47 13.57 0.43 -12.05
CA GLU A 47 13.96 0.94 -13.36
C GLU A 47 14.81 -0.06 -14.13
N ARG A 48 15.84 -0.63 -13.49
CA ARG A 48 16.71 -1.65 -14.10
C ARG A 48 15.92 -2.86 -14.58
N ILE A 49 14.99 -3.36 -13.76
CA ILE A 49 14.12 -4.49 -14.14
C ILE A 49 13.28 -4.11 -15.36
N VAL A 50 12.61 -2.95 -15.34
CA VAL A 50 11.74 -2.50 -16.44
C VAL A 50 12.52 -2.36 -17.75
N ARG A 51 13.69 -1.70 -17.72
CA ARG A 51 14.56 -1.54 -18.90
C ARG A 51 15.02 -2.89 -19.46
N THR A 52 15.22 -3.88 -18.59
CA THR A 52 15.62 -5.24 -19.00
C THR A 52 14.50 -5.98 -19.71
N VAL A 53 13.27 -5.95 -19.16
CA VAL A 53 12.14 -6.73 -19.70
C VAL A 53 11.44 -6.06 -20.88
N ALA A 54 11.62 -4.75 -21.05
CA ALA A 54 10.94 -3.96 -22.07
C ALA A 54 11.84 -2.81 -22.58
N PRO A 55 12.93 -3.11 -23.32
CA PRO A 55 13.91 -2.10 -23.73
C PRO A 55 13.35 -1.02 -24.67
N GLY A 56 12.23 -1.27 -25.33
CA GLY A 56 11.56 -0.32 -26.23
C GLY A 56 10.64 0.68 -25.53
N VAL A 57 10.31 0.50 -24.24
CA VAL A 57 9.48 1.47 -23.52
C VAL A 57 10.32 2.58 -22.91
N ARG A 58 9.69 3.74 -22.76
CA ARG A 58 10.32 4.91 -22.11
C ARG A 58 10.11 4.75 -20.61
N VAL A 59 11.19 4.90 -19.87
CA VAL A 59 11.21 4.81 -18.40
C VAL A 59 11.86 6.07 -17.87
N THR A 60 11.17 6.80 -17.00
CA THR A 60 11.75 7.91 -16.24
C THR A 60 11.48 7.71 -14.75
N THR A 61 12.38 8.19 -13.90
CA THR A 61 12.33 8.00 -12.45
C THR A 61 12.39 9.33 -11.72
N ARG A 62 11.69 9.42 -10.58
CA ARG A 62 11.77 10.57 -9.69
C ARG A 62 11.75 10.13 -8.23
N VAL A 63 12.78 10.49 -7.48
CA VAL A 63 12.76 10.34 -6.03
C VAL A 63 11.94 11.48 -5.45
N LEU A 64 10.79 11.18 -4.82
CA LEU A 64 9.94 12.19 -4.20
C LEU A 64 9.12 11.61 -3.03
N ASP A 65 8.69 12.49 -2.13
CA ASP A 65 7.64 12.20 -1.16
C ASP A 65 6.28 12.63 -1.72
N VAL A 66 5.30 11.72 -1.74
CA VAL A 66 3.94 12.03 -2.22
C VAL A 66 3.22 13.04 -1.31
N GLY A 67 3.65 13.16 -0.06
CA GLY A 67 3.19 14.19 0.87
C GLY A 67 3.62 15.61 0.49
N ASP A 68 4.64 15.76 -0.38
CA ASP A 68 5.06 17.06 -0.90
C ASP A 68 4.23 17.41 -2.15
N ARG A 69 3.32 18.37 -1.97
CA ARG A 69 2.46 18.87 -3.05
C ARG A 69 3.27 19.45 -4.21
N ALA A 70 4.29 20.27 -3.95
CA ALA A 70 5.02 20.95 -5.00
C ALA A 70 5.82 19.95 -5.83
N ALA A 71 6.46 18.98 -5.18
CA ALA A 71 7.18 17.90 -5.85
C ALA A 71 6.26 17.06 -6.74
N MET A 72 5.04 16.75 -6.28
CA MET A 72 4.05 16.00 -7.07
C MET A 72 3.58 16.74 -8.33
N PHE A 73 3.39 18.07 -8.24
CA PHE A 73 3.03 18.89 -9.40
C PHE A 73 4.18 19.00 -10.41
N ALA A 74 5.40 19.28 -9.92
CA ALA A 74 6.60 19.32 -10.76
C ALA A 74 6.81 17.97 -11.48
N TRP A 75 6.64 16.84 -10.78
CA TRP A 75 6.76 15.52 -11.40
C TRP A 75 5.70 15.26 -12.46
N ALA A 76 4.47 15.74 -12.28
CA ALA A 76 3.41 15.58 -13.29
C ALA A 76 3.73 16.35 -14.58
N ASP A 77 4.23 17.57 -14.46
CA ASP A 77 4.60 18.41 -15.60
C ASP A 77 5.83 17.85 -16.33
N ASP A 78 6.87 17.45 -15.58
CA ASP A 78 8.06 16.77 -16.12
C ASP A 78 7.64 15.48 -16.86
N THR A 79 6.75 14.67 -16.26
CA THR A 79 6.27 13.43 -16.88
C THR A 79 5.53 13.70 -18.19
N ALA A 80 4.67 14.72 -18.24
CA ALA A 80 3.94 15.08 -19.45
C ALA A 80 4.91 15.56 -20.55
N GLN A 81 5.94 16.32 -20.20
CA GLN A 81 6.97 16.77 -21.14
C GLN A 81 7.81 15.60 -21.67
N GLU A 82 8.28 14.73 -20.78
CA GLU A 82 9.18 13.62 -21.11
C GLU A 82 8.48 12.52 -21.92
N HIS A 83 7.18 12.27 -21.68
CA HIS A 83 6.42 11.20 -22.35
C HIS A 83 5.49 11.72 -23.46
N GLY A 84 5.32 13.04 -23.57
CA GLY A 84 4.45 13.72 -24.54
C GLY A 84 2.95 13.62 -24.23
N LYS A 85 2.55 12.68 -23.38
CA LYS A 85 1.19 12.50 -22.86
C LYS A 85 1.24 11.70 -21.56
N VAL A 86 0.19 11.78 -20.76
CA VAL A 86 -0.02 10.89 -19.61
C VAL A 86 -1.43 10.32 -19.65
N ASN A 87 -1.55 9.00 -19.62
CA ASN A 87 -2.84 8.32 -19.74
C ASN A 87 -3.28 7.69 -18.42
N LEU A 88 -2.36 7.33 -17.52
CA LEU A 88 -2.71 6.73 -16.24
C LEU A 88 -1.91 7.34 -15.10
N ILE A 89 -2.56 7.49 -13.94
CA ILE A 89 -1.88 7.70 -12.65
C ILE A 89 -2.29 6.61 -11.67
N PHE A 90 -1.30 5.90 -11.14
CA PHE A 90 -1.46 4.94 -10.07
C PHE A 90 -0.98 5.58 -8.76
N ASN A 91 -1.93 6.15 -8.01
CA ASN A 91 -1.69 6.63 -6.65
C ASN A 91 -1.63 5.42 -5.71
N ASN A 92 -0.45 4.79 -5.68
CA ASN A 92 -0.21 3.51 -5.02
C ASN A 92 0.68 3.62 -3.77
N ALA A 93 1.49 4.69 -3.63
CA ALA A 93 2.27 4.93 -2.43
C ALA A 93 1.40 4.89 -1.16
N GLY A 94 1.93 4.30 -0.10
CA GLY A 94 1.23 4.23 1.18
C GLY A 94 2.08 3.62 2.29
N VAL A 95 1.64 3.89 3.53
CA VAL A 95 2.25 3.42 4.78
C VAL A 95 1.16 2.90 5.71
N ALA A 96 1.54 2.07 6.68
CA ALA A 96 0.64 1.53 7.69
C ALA A 96 1.02 2.02 9.10
N LEU A 97 0.01 2.15 9.96
CA LEU A 97 0.18 2.51 11.37
C LEU A 97 -0.73 1.63 12.21
N SER A 98 -0.13 0.94 13.16
CA SER A 98 -0.83 0.18 14.19
C SER A 98 -0.71 0.92 15.51
N SER A 99 -1.82 1.47 16.01
CA SER A 99 -1.93 2.10 17.33
C SER A 99 -3.38 2.18 17.79
N THR A 100 -3.61 2.13 19.11
CA THR A 100 -4.88 2.60 19.68
C THR A 100 -4.93 4.13 19.58
N ILE A 101 -6.14 4.72 19.57
CA ILE A 101 -6.25 6.17 19.49
C ILE A 101 -5.57 6.89 20.68
N ASP A 102 -5.60 6.26 21.85
CA ASP A 102 -5.06 6.80 23.10
C ASP A 102 -3.53 6.91 23.11
N GLY A 103 -2.83 5.99 22.45
CA GLY A 103 -1.37 6.05 22.35
C GLY A 103 -0.86 6.35 20.94
N MET A 104 -1.70 6.95 20.09
CA MET A 104 -1.30 7.46 18.79
C MET A 104 -0.91 8.93 18.94
N GLU A 105 0.33 9.26 18.57
CA GLU A 105 0.79 10.64 18.55
C GLU A 105 0.12 11.41 17.40
N TYR A 106 -0.10 12.72 17.59
CA TYR A 106 -0.62 13.58 16.52
C TYR A 106 0.29 13.57 15.28
N SER A 107 1.61 13.52 15.49
CA SER A 107 2.58 13.45 14.39
C SER A 107 2.48 12.16 13.57
N ASP A 108 2.04 11.05 14.18
CA ASP A 108 1.76 9.81 13.45
C ASP A 108 0.49 9.94 12.60
N LEU A 109 -0.54 10.62 13.11
CA LEU A 109 -1.76 10.94 12.37
C LEU A 109 -1.47 11.86 11.18
N GLU A 110 -0.73 12.94 11.40
CA GLU A 110 -0.33 13.87 10.35
C GLU A 110 0.47 13.15 9.27
N TRP A 111 1.47 12.34 9.67
CA TRP A 111 2.29 11.57 8.76
C TRP A 111 1.48 10.60 7.89
N ILE A 112 0.61 9.78 8.50
CA ILE A 112 -0.16 8.79 7.75
C ILE A 112 -1.21 9.45 6.85
N VAL A 113 -1.85 10.54 7.29
CA VAL A 113 -2.80 11.30 6.48
C VAL A 113 -2.09 11.97 5.31
N ASN A 114 -0.91 12.57 5.55
CA ASN A 114 -0.15 13.25 4.51
C ASN A 114 0.27 12.30 3.38
N ILE A 115 0.66 11.07 3.71
CA ILE A 115 1.06 10.08 2.71
C ILE A 115 -0.16 9.40 2.08
N ASN A 116 -1.02 8.77 2.88
CA ASN A 116 -2.06 7.87 2.37
C ASN A 116 -3.24 8.60 1.74
N PHE A 117 -3.56 9.82 2.20
CA PHE A 117 -4.67 10.60 1.67
C PHE A 117 -4.19 11.78 0.84
N TRP A 118 -3.39 12.69 1.41
CA TRP A 118 -2.91 13.86 0.65
C TRP A 118 -2.06 13.45 -0.55
N GLY A 119 -1.21 12.43 -0.44
CA GLY A 119 -0.50 11.89 -1.60
C GLY A 119 -1.40 11.44 -2.75
N VAL A 120 -2.55 10.84 -2.45
CA VAL A 120 -3.57 10.48 -3.45
C VAL A 120 -4.23 11.72 -4.05
N VAL A 121 -4.55 12.71 -3.22
CA VAL A 121 -5.14 13.99 -3.67
C VAL A 121 -4.15 14.74 -4.57
N HIS A 122 -2.89 14.86 -4.16
CA HIS A 122 -1.83 15.52 -4.91
C HIS A 122 -1.64 14.87 -6.28
N GLY A 123 -1.45 13.54 -6.34
CA GLY A 123 -1.29 12.83 -7.61
C GLY A 123 -2.53 12.92 -8.49
N THR A 124 -3.73 12.81 -7.91
CA THR A 124 -4.97 13.01 -8.68
C THR A 124 -5.04 14.42 -9.27
N LYS A 125 -4.83 15.46 -8.46
CA LYS A 125 -4.97 16.86 -8.94
C LYS A 125 -3.87 17.26 -9.91
N ALA A 126 -2.62 16.84 -9.67
CA ALA A 126 -1.48 17.15 -10.52
C ALA A 126 -1.62 16.51 -11.91
N PHE A 127 -2.05 15.24 -11.98
CA PHE A 127 -2.14 14.53 -13.25
C PHE A 127 -3.48 14.73 -13.99
N LEU A 128 -4.57 15.12 -13.31
CA LEU A 128 -5.89 15.21 -13.95
C LEU A 128 -5.94 16.07 -15.22
N PRO A 129 -5.30 17.26 -15.31
CA PRO A 129 -5.23 18.02 -16.55
C PRO A 129 -4.58 17.25 -17.70
N HIS A 130 -3.47 16.57 -17.43
CA HIS A 130 -2.72 15.76 -18.39
C HIS A 130 -3.52 14.54 -18.85
N LEU A 131 -4.24 13.89 -17.93
CA LEU A 131 -5.14 12.77 -18.24
C LEU A 131 -6.30 13.21 -19.15
N LYS A 132 -6.89 14.37 -18.89
CA LYS A 132 -7.94 14.95 -19.75
C LYS A 132 -7.40 15.26 -21.15
N ALA A 133 -6.23 15.88 -21.23
CA ALA A 133 -5.56 16.19 -22.49
C ALA A 133 -5.24 14.94 -23.33
N SER A 134 -5.00 13.79 -22.69
CA SER A 134 -4.74 12.53 -23.40
C SER A 134 -5.95 11.95 -24.15
N GLY A 135 -7.17 12.36 -23.79
CA GLY A 135 -8.43 11.87 -24.38
C GLY A 135 -8.90 10.50 -23.90
N ASP A 136 -8.06 9.73 -23.20
CA ASP A 136 -8.41 8.40 -22.68
C ASP A 136 -7.80 8.08 -21.31
N GLY A 137 -7.83 9.06 -20.41
CA GLY A 137 -7.19 8.99 -19.09
C GLY A 137 -7.82 8.04 -18.06
N HIS A 138 -7.05 7.63 -17.06
CA HIS A 138 -7.53 6.82 -15.94
C HIS A 138 -6.79 7.13 -14.63
N VAL A 139 -7.54 7.44 -13.57
CA VAL A 139 -7.04 7.60 -12.20
C VAL A 139 -7.23 6.30 -11.42
N ILE A 140 -6.17 5.76 -10.84
CA ILE A 140 -6.21 4.54 -10.04
C ILE A 140 -5.73 4.87 -8.64
N ASN A 141 -6.63 4.79 -7.67
CA ASN A 141 -6.34 5.10 -6.28
C ASN A 141 -6.34 3.83 -5.43
N THR A 142 -5.23 3.56 -4.76
CA THR A 142 -5.06 2.39 -3.90
C THR A 142 -5.53 2.67 -2.49
N SER A 143 -6.75 2.23 -2.18
CA SER A 143 -7.28 2.11 -0.83
C SER A 143 -6.77 0.81 -0.18
N SER A 144 -7.64 0.09 0.54
CA SER A 144 -7.40 -1.19 1.20
C SER A 144 -8.75 -1.83 1.50
N ILE A 145 -8.74 -3.12 1.85
CA ILE A 145 -9.89 -3.72 2.54
C ILE A 145 -10.25 -2.96 3.82
N PHE A 146 -9.27 -2.30 4.44
CA PHE A 146 -9.46 -1.37 5.55
C PHE A 146 -10.10 -0.03 5.16
N GLY A 147 -10.44 0.18 3.89
CA GLY A 147 -11.37 1.24 3.44
C GLY A 147 -12.82 0.76 3.27
N ILE A 148 -13.10 -0.50 3.59
CA ILE A 148 -14.44 -1.12 3.53
C ILE A 148 -14.88 -1.64 4.90
N PHE A 149 -13.93 -2.10 5.70
CA PHE A 149 -14.13 -2.72 7.00
C PHE A 149 -13.10 -2.17 8.00
N ALA A 150 -13.41 -2.10 9.30
CA ALA A 150 -12.51 -1.58 10.34
C ALA A 150 -12.06 -2.62 11.37
N GLN A 151 -10.81 -2.51 11.82
CA GLN A 151 -10.23 -3.41 12.83
C GLN A 151 -9.64 -2.59 14.00
N PRO A 152 -9.72 -3.10 15.26
CA PRO A 152 -9.04 -2.48 16.38
C PRO A 152 -7.54 -2.27 16.13
N GLY A 153 -7.00 -1.17 16.66
CA GLY A 153 -5.57 -0.83 16.54
C GLY A 153 -5.16 -0.25 15.19
N MET A 154 -6.11 0.01 14.26
CA MET A 154 -5.82 0.51 12.92
C MET A 154 -6.55 1.84 12.62
N SER A 155 -7.04 2.57 13.63
CA SER A 155 -7.95 3.72 13.44
C SER A 155 -7.43 4.76 12.45
N GLY A 156 -6.16 5.18 12.57
CA GLY A 156 -5.54 6.14 11.65
C GLY A 156 -5.43 5.60 10.22
N TYR A 157 -4.97 4.35 10.07
CA TYR A 157 -4.91 3.71 8.75
C TYR A 157 -6.30 3.52 8.12
N ASN A 158 -7.27 3.00 8.88
CA ASN A 158 -8.66 2.88 8.47
C ASN A 158 -9.21 4.23 7.99
N ALA A 159 -9.08 5.29 8.80
CA ALA A 159 -9.55 6.62 8.44
C ALA A 159 -9.02 7.06 7.06
N THR A 160 -7.71 6.94 6.82
CA THR A 160 -7.12 7.32 5.52
C THR A 160 -7.64 6.46 4.36
N LYS A 161 -7.81 5.15 4.54
CA LYS A 161 -8.26 4.25 3.46
C LYS A 161 -9.76 4.39 3.16
N TYR A 162 -10.59 4.69 4.16
CA TYR A 162 -11.97 5.12 3.94
C TYR A 162 -12.04 6.47 3.22
N ALA A 163 -11.19 7.44 3.59
CA ALA A 163 -11.11 8.73 2.90
C ALA A 163 -10.75 8.58 1.42
N VAL A 164 -9.75 7.75 1.09
CA VAL A 164 -9.39 7.43 -0.30
C VAL A 164 -10.56 6.81 -1.07
N ARG A 165 -11.33 5.91 -0.43
CA ARG A 165 -12.52 5.31 -1.05
C ARG A 165 -13.56 6.38 -1.37
N GLY A 166 -13.97 7.17 -0.38
CA GLY A 166 -14.97 8.23 -0.56
C GLY A 166 -14.55 9.24 -1.63
N PHE A 167 -13.31 9.70 -1.58
CA PHE A 167 -12.72 10.59 -2.57
C PHE A 167 -12.79 10.01 -3.99
N THR A 168 -12.41 8.74 -4.16
CA THR A 168 -12.39 8.10 -5.48
C THR A 168 -13.80 7.82 -6.01
N GLU A 169 -14.75 7.46 -5.13
CA GLU A 169 -16.14 7.24 -5.52
C GLU A 169 -16.82 8.55 -5.97
N SER A 170 -16.59 9.67 -5.27
CA SER A 170 -17.05 11.02 -5.69
C SER A 170 -16.41 11.43 -7.01
N LEU A 171 -15.07 11.37 -7.10
CA LEU A 171 -14.33 11.70 -8.32
C LEU A 171 -14.86 10.91 -9.52
N ARG A 172 -15.15 9.62 -9.34
CA ARG A 172 -15.67 8.80 -10.42
C ARG A 172 -17.03 9.31 -10.94
N GLN A 173 -17.92 9.73 -10.04
CA GLN A 173 -19.22 10.29 -10.43
C GLN A 173 -19.06 11.63 -11.15
N GLU A 174 -18.19 12.51 -10.66
CA GLU A 174 -17.85 13.77 -11.30
C GLU A 174 -17.32 13.55 -12.73
N LEU A 175 -16.39 12.62 -12.90
CA LEU A 175 -15.83 12.29 -14.22
C LEU A 175 -16.85 11.69 -15.19
N ASP A 176 -17.77 10.85 -14.70
CA ASP A 176 -18.86 10.31 -15.51
C ASP A 176 -19.79 11.45 -15.98
N MET A 177 -20.08 12.44 -15.13
CA MET A 177 -20.90 13.61 -15.49
C MET A 177 -20.17 14.56 -16.47
N MET A 178 -18.88 14.79 -16.28
CA MET A 178 -18.09 15.69 -17.13
C MET A 178 -17.87 15.15 -18.54
N SER A 179 -17.96 13.82 -18.75
CA SER A 179 -17.71 13.17 -20.05
C SER A 179 -16.36 13.54 -20.69
N CYS A 180 -15.33 13.78 -19.86
CA CYS A 180 -14.05 14.35 -20.29
C CYS A 180 -13.00 13.30 -20.70
N GLY A 181 -13.41 12.09 -21.08
CA GLY A 181 -12.51 11.00 -21.48
C GLY A 181 -11.67 10.38 -20.36
N VAL A 182 -11.87 10.79 -19.10
CA VAL A 182 -11.12 10.26 -17.94
C VAL A 182 -12.02 9.40 -17.07
N SER A 183 -11.48 8.31 -16.53
CA SER A 183 -12.19 7.47 -15.56
C SER A 183 -11.41 7.29 -14.27
N ALA A 184 -12.06 6.75 -13.23
CA ALA A 184 -11.42 6.46 -11.96
C ALA A 184 -11.75 5.05 -11.43
N THR A 185 -10.77 4.40 -10.79
CA THR A 185 -10.92 3.09 -10.15
C THR A 185 -10.38 3.14 -8.73
N CYS A 186 -11.18 2.69 -7.77
CA CYS A 186 -10.72 2.45 -6.41
C CYS A 186 -10.30 0.99 -6.23
N VAL A 187 -9.06 0.79 -5.80
CA VAL A 187 -8.48 -0.54 -5.56
C VAL A 187 -8.49 -0.83 -4.07
N HIS A 188 -8.97 -2.00 -3.68
CA HIS A 188 -9.01 -2.47 -2.30
C HIS A 188 -8.24 -3.78 -2.17
N PRO A 189 -6.93 -3.70 -1.92
CA PRO A 189 -6.16 -4.89 -1.61
C PRO A 189 -6.52 -5.45 -0.24
N GLY A 190 -6.65 -6.78 -0.16
CA GLY A 190 -6.57 -7.53 1.09
C GLY A 190 -5.12 -7.61 1.57
N GLY A 191 -4.72 -8.74 2.13
CA GLY A 191 -3.33 -8.97 2.48
C GLY A 191 -2.47 -9.30 1.26
N ILE A 192 -1.64 -8.35 0.85
CA ILE A 192 -0.68 -8.52 -0.26
C ILE A 192 0.73 -8.64 0.28
N ARG A 193 1.48 -9.66 -0.16
CA ARG A 193 2.91 -9.85 0.17
C ARG A 193 3.72 -8.71 -0.42
N THR A 194 3.96 -7.69 0.40
CA THR A 194 4.65 -6.45 0.04
C THR A 194 5.48 -5.97 1.21
N ASN A 195 6.37 -5.00 0.95
CA ASN A 195 7.16 -4.35 1.99
C ASN A 195 6.35 -3.34 2.84
N ILE A 196 5.02 -3.29 2.73
CA ILE A 196 4.21 -2.34 3.52
C ILE A 196 4.28 -2.63 5.03
N ALA A 197 4.55 -3.89 5.41
CA ALA A 197 4.87 -4.25 6.79
C ALA A 197 6.20 -3.63 7.27
N GLN A 198 7.20 -3.51 6.38
CA GLN A 198 8.49 -2.90 6.70
C GLN A 198 8.40 -1.36 6.79
N SER A 199 7.49 -0.74 6.03
CA SER A 199 7.18 0.69 6.14
C SER A 199 6.11 1.01 7.19
N SER A 200 5.71 0.04 8.01
CA SER A 200 4.73 0.22 9.07
C SER A 200 5.35 0.77 10.35
N ARG A 201 4.61 1.62 11.05
CA ARG A 201 4.89 2.00 12.44
C ARG A 201 3.98 1.22 13.38
N VAL A 202 4.52 0.69 14.47
CA VAL A 202 3.75 0.07 15.55
C VAL A 202 4.03 0.88 16.81
N ALA A 203 3.00 1.55 17.33
CA ALA A 203 3.14 2.32 18.56
C ALA A 203 3.31 1.40 19.78
N LYS A 204 4.03 1.87 20.80
CA LYS A 204 4.41 1.08 21.99
C LYS A 204 3.19 0.55 22.75
N ASN A 205 2.09 1.27 22.76
CA ASN A 205 0.80 0.90 23.37
C ASN A 205 0.14 -0.35 22.74
N MET A 206 0.59 -0.77 21.55
CA MET A 206 0.13 -2.03 20.95
C MET A 206 0.70 -3.24 21.70
N VAL A 207 1.88 -3.07 22.31
CA VAL A 207 2.53 -4.09 23.13
C VAL A 207 1.74 -4.31 24.42
N GLY A 208 1.23 -5.52 24.63
CA GLY A 208 0.36 -5.89 25.76
C GLY A 208 -1.14 -5.74 25.49
N PHE A 209 -1.55 -4.91 24.52
CA PHE A 209 -2.94 -4.77 24.10
C PHE A 209 -3.33 -5.80 23.01
N MET A 210 -2.56 -5.85 21.92
CA MET A 210 -2.84 -6.76 20.79
C MET A 210 -1.62 -7.55 20.30
N VAL A 211 -0.40 -7.09 20.60
CA VAL A 211 0.86 -7.76 20.21
C VAL A 211 1.78 -7.87 21.43
N GLU A 212 2.68 -8.84 21.45
CA GLU A 212 3.68 -9.03 22.53
C GLU A 212 4.99 -8.27 22.25
N SER A 213 5.23 -7.87 20.99
CA SER A 213 6.33 -7.02 20.58
C SER A 213 6.02 -6.33 19.24
N GLU A 214 6.79 -5.29 18.89
CA GLU A 214 6.68 -4.63 17.58
C GLU A 214 6.93 -5.62 16.43
N GLN A 215 7.91 -6.51 16.56
CA GLN A 215 8.22 -7.52 15.54
C GLN A 215 7.07 -8.52 15.39
N GLN A 216 6.47 -8.99 16.49
CA GLN A 216 5.29 -9.87 16.41
C GLN A 216 4.11 -9.17 15.73
N GLY A 217 3.93 -7.86 15.94
CA GLY A 217 2.91 -7.08 15.24
C GLY A 217 3.11 -7.04 13.73
N LYS A 218 4.35 -6.83 13.29
CA LYS A 218 4.73 -6.91 11.86
C LYS A 218 4.49 -8.31 11.30
N ASP A 219 4.93 -9.36 12.00
CA ASP A 219 4.76 -10.76 11.58
C ASP A 219 3.28 -11.18 11.53
N ALA A 220 2.46 -10.71 12.48
CA ALA A 220 1.02 -10.95 12.51
C ALA A 220 0.31 -10.27 11.33
N PHE A 221 0.72 -9.06 10.98
CA PHE A 221 0.23 -8.35 9.80
C PHE A 221 0.64 -9.07 8.51
N GLU A 222 1.88 -9.58 8.44
CA GLU A 222 2.37 -10.36 7.30
C GLU A 222 1.63 -11.68 7.09
N LYS A 223 1.10 -12.33 8.15
CA LYS A 223 0.31 -13.56 8.01
C LYS A 223 -0.98 -13.37 7.21
N PHE A 224 -1.51 -12.15 7.13
CA PHE A 224 -2.65 -11.87 6.26
C PHE A 224 -2.25 -11.84 4.78
N PHE A 225 -0.96 -11.76 4.46
CA PHE A 225 -0.46 -11.62 3.09
C PHE A 225 -0.51 -12.93 2.31
N ILE A 226 -1.66 -13.23 1.73
CA ILE A 226 -1.88 -14.44 0.92
C ILE A 226 -1.76 -14.20 -0.60
N THR A 227 -1.89 -12.95 -1.05
CA THR A 227 -1.83 -12.61 -2.49
C THR A 227 -0.46 -12.05 -2.87
N THR A 228 0.08 -12.41 -4.04
CA THR A 228 1.35 -11.84 -4.53
C THR A 228 1.17 -10.42 -5.08
N ALA A 229 2.24 -9.62 -5.10
CA ALA A 229 2.24 -8.33 -5.78
C ALA A 229 1.93 -8.46 -7.28
N ASP A 230 2.39 -9.53 -7.93
CA ASP A 230 2.12 -9.83 -9.33
C ASP A 230 0.65 -10.13 -9.62
N ASP A 231 0.00 -10.96 -8.79
CA ASP A 231 -1.44 -11.24 -8.89
C ASP A 231 -2.27 -9.98 -8.63
N ALA A 232 -1.82 -9.15 -7.68
CA ALA A 232 -2.45 -7.87 -7.39
C ALA A 232 -2.37 -6.93 -8.60
N ALA A 233 -1.18 -6.73 -9.17
CA ALA A 233 -0.99 -5.93 -10.37
C ALA A 233 -1.84 -6.45 -11.55
N ARG A 234 -1.83 -7.76 -11.82
CA ARG A 234 -2.69 -8.37 -12.85
C ARG A 234 -4.17 -8.06 -12.64
N THR A 235 -4.64 -8.18 -11.40
CA THR A 235 -6.05 -7.92 -11.04
C THR A 235 -6.41 -6.45 -11.22
N ILE A 236 -5.52 -5.53 -10.83
CA ILE A 236 -5.69 -4.08 -11.01
C ILE A 236 -5.79 -3.76 -12.50
N LEU A 237 -4.81 -4.18 -13.31
CA LEU A 237 -4.77 -3.91 -14.74
C LEU A 237 -5.98 -4.50 -15.48
N ALA A 238 -6.42 -5.69 -15.10
CA ALA A 238 -7.65 -6.31 -15.60
C ALA A 238 -8.92 -5.53 -15.20
N GLY A 239 -8.91 -4.86 -14.05
CA GLY A 239 -9.97 -3.96 -13.59
C GLY A 239 -10.00 -2.65 -14.36
N VAL A 240 -8.83 -2.05 -14.60
CA VAL A 240 -8.66 -0.83 -15.42
C VAL A 240 -9.14 -1.06 -16.85
N ARG A 241 -8.74 -2.16 -17.50
CA ARG A 241 -9.21 -2.55 -18.85
C ARG A 241 -10.73 -2.69 -18.95
N ARG A 242 -11.38 -3.12 -17.86
CA ARG A 242 -12.84 -3.28 -17.76
C ARG A 242 -13.54 -2.02 -17.24
N ASN A 243 -12.82 -0.92 -17.07
CA ASN A 243 -13.30 0.32 -16.49
C ASN A 243 -14.08 0.13 -15.17
N LYS A 244 -13.61 -0.77 -14.30
CA LYS A 244 -14.30 -1.07 -13.04
C LYS A 244 -14.23 0.12 -12.08
N ARG A 245 -15.35 0.48 -11.45
CA ARG A 245 -15.37 1.47 -10.36
C ARG A 245 -14.57 0.99 -9.15
N ARG A 246 -14.69 -0.30 -8.83
CA ARG A 246 -14.06 -0.95 -7.67
C ARG A 246 -13.33 -2.23 -8.09
N VAL A 247 -12.14 -2.43 -7.55
CA VAL A 247 -11.35 -3.66 -7.70
C VAL A 247 -11.01 -4.22 -6.33
N LEU A 248 -11.52 -5.41 -6.00
CA LEU A 248 -11.14 -6.16 -4.79
C LEU A 248 -10.03 -7.16 -5.15
N ILE A 249 -8.92 -7.16 -4.41
CA ILE A 249 -7.79 -8.07 -4.64
C ILE A 249 -7.70 -9.07 -3.49
N GLY A 250 -7.72 -10.35 -3.84
CA GLY A 250 -7.70 -11.46 -2.88
C GLY A 250 -9.10 -11.96 -2.51
N ARG A 251 -9.18 -13.21 -2.04
CA ARG A 251 -10.44 -13.84 -1.60
C ARG A 251 -10.90 -13.28 -0.25
N ASP A 252 -9.94 -12.93 0.59
CA ASP A 252 -10.10 -12.22 1.85
C ASP A 252 -10.78 -10.86 1.67
N ALA A 253 -10.35 -10.06 0.69
CA ALA A 253 -10.98 -8.77 0.40
C ALA A 253 -12.45 -8.92 -0.02
N ARG A 254 -12.78 -9.98 -0.77
CA ARG A 254 -14.19 -10.28 -1.13
C ARG A 254 -15.00 -10.71 0.08
N GLY A 255 -14.44 -11.55 0.94
CA GLY A 255 -15.11 -12.01 2.16
C GLY A 255 -15.41 -10.86 3.13
N ALA A 256 -14.44 -9.97 3.35
CA ALA A 256 -14.62 -8.80 4.21
C ALA A 256 -15.58 -7.75 3.61
N ASP A 257 -15.59 -7.54 2.29
CA ASP A 257 -16.61 -6.70 1.63
C ASP A 257 -18.02 -7.29 1.80
N TRP A 258 -18.18 -8.61 1.65
CA TRP A 258 -19.45 -9.29 1.92
C TRP A 258 -19.88 -9.16 3.38
N LEU A 259 -18.98 -9.38 4.33
CA LEU A 259 -19.25 -9.25 5.76
C LEU A 259 -19.71 -7.82 6.12
N ALA A 260 -18.98 -6.81 5.65
CA ALA A 260 -19.31 -5.41 5.91
C ALA A 260 -20.64 -4.97 5.25
N ARG A 261 -21.06 -5.63 4.15
CA ARG A 261 -22.34 -5.36 3.51
C ARG A 261 -23.53 -6.05 4.17
N ILE A 262 -23.37 -7.32 4.57
CA ILE A 262 -24.44 -8.10 5.20
C ILE A 262 -24.63 -7.69 6.66
N LEU A 263 -23.53 -7.38 7.35
CA LEU A 263 -23.51 -7.06 8.78
C LEU A 263 -22.89 -5.68 9.05
N PRO A 264 -23.49 -4.56 8.57
CA PRO A 264 -22.82 -3.26 8.53
C PRO A 264 -22.25 -2.77 9.87
N ALA A 265 -23.06 -2.80 10.92
CA ALA A 265 -22.59 -2.50 12.28
C ALA A 265 -22.23 -3.79 13.04
N ALA A 266 -22.96 -4.88 12.79
CA ALA A 266 -22.83 -6.12 13.53
C ALA A 266 -21.46 -6.81 13.34
N TYR A 267 -20.75 -6.59 12.23
CA TYR A 267 -19.40 -7.12 12.05
C TYR A 267 -18.45 -6.65 13.15
N GLN A 268 -18.65 -5.46 13.71
CA GLN A 268 -17.73 -4.86 14.68
C GLN A 268 -17.69 -5.70 15.95
N ALA A 269 -18.86 -6.14 16.43
CA ALA A 269 -18.97 -7.03 17.58
C ALA A 269 -18.30 -8.39 17.33
N LEU A 270 -18.49 -8.97 16.13
CA LEU A 270 -17.84 -10.22 15.73
C LEU A 270 -16.32 -10.10 15.73
N VAL A 271 -15.80 -8.95 15.31
CA VAL A 271 -14.37 -8.70 15.18
C VAL A 271 -13.73 -8.46 16.54
N VAL A 272 -14.43 -7.76 17.44
CA VAL A 272 -14.04 -7.67 18.84
C VAL A 272 -13.98 -9.06 19.47
N PHE A 273 -15.01 -9.88 19.25
CA PHE A 273 -15.06 -11.27 19.76
C PHE A 273 -13.89 -12.11 19.23
N ALA A 274 -13.68 -12.13 17.90
CA ALA A 274 -12.60 -12.89 17.27
C ALA A 274 -11.22 -12.42 17.75
N THR A 275 -11.02 -11.11 17.86
CA THR A 275 -9.77 -10.51 18.34
C THR A 275 -9.46 -10.91 19.79
N LYS A 276 -10.45 -10.83 20.69
CA LYS A 276 -10.30 -11.28 22.08
C LYS A 276 -9.96 -12.76 22.16
N HIS A 277 -10.60 -13.59 21.33
CA HIS A 277 -10.35 -15.03 21.30
C HIS A 277 -8.91 -15.35 20.82
N GLU A 278 -8.44 -14.72 19.74
CA GLU A 278 -7.07 -14.92 19.26
C GLU A 278 -6.02 -14.42 20.25
N ALA A 279 -6.24 -13.28 20.91
CA ALA A 279 -5.36 -12.80 21.97
C ALA A 279 -5.28 -13.79 23.15
N ALA A 280 -6.42 -14.36 23.58
CA ALA A 280 -6.45 -15.37 24.63
C ALA A 280 -5.70 -16.65 24.22
N LYS A 281 -5.83 -17.07 22.96
CA LYS A 281 -5.14 -18.22 22.39
C LYS A 281 -3.63 -17.99 22.29
N ALA A 282 -3.19 -16.79 21.89
CA ALA A 282 -1.79 -16.40 21.87
C ALA A 282 -1.17 -16.46 23.27
N ARG A 283 -1.82 -15.85 24.28
CA ARG A 283 -1.38 -15.92 25.69
C ARG A 283 -1.26 -17.37 26.19
N ARG A 284 -2.22 -18.23 25.85
CA ARG A 284 -2.16 -19.67 26.19
C ARG A 284 -1.01 -20.42 25.52
N ARG A 285 -0.64 -20.04 24.28
CA ARG A 285 0.50 -20.61 23.56
C ARG A 285 1.82 -20.15 24.18
N ALA A 286 1.95 -18.86 24.47
CA ALA A 286 3.13 -18.31 25.15
C ALA A 286 3.36 -18.97 26.51
N ALA A 287 2.29 -19.14 27.32
CA ALA A 287 2.36 -19.83 28.61
C ALA A 287 2.73 -21.32 28.52
N ARG A 288 2.60 -21.95 27.33
CA ARG A 288 2.96 -23.36 27.08
C ARG A 288 4.31 -23.51 26.36
N ALA A 289 4.96 -22.41 25.97
CA ALA A 289 6.27 -22.48 25.34
C ALA A 289 7.30 -22.90 26.40
N PRO A 290 8.18 -23.89 26.12
CA PRO A 290 9.24 -24.25 27.05
C PRO A 290 10.13 -23.03 27.30
N ALA A 291 10.54 -22.84 28.56
CA ALA A 291 11.46 -21.77 28.93
C ALA A 291 12.71 -21.85 28.04
N PRO A 292 13.27 -20.71 27.58
CA PRO A 292 14.50 -20.72 26.80
C PRO A 292 15.57 -21.47 27.61
N ALA A 293 16.19 -22.47 26.99
CA ALA A 293 17.25 -23.23 27.63
C ALA A 293 18.34 -22.24 28.08
N HIS A 294 18.54 -22.13 29.40
CA HIS A 294 19.67 -21.40 29.95
C HIS A 294 20.93 -22.05 29.38
N ALA A 295 21.63 -21.34 28.48
CA ALA A 295 22.97 -21.70 28.09
C ALA A 295 23.84 -21.58 29.34
N THR A 296 24.07 -22.72 30.01
CA THR A 296 25.10 -22.84 31.04
C THR A 296 26.45 -22.59 30.38
N TYR A 297 26.94 -21.36 30.47
CA TYR A 297 28.35 -21.07 30.24
C TYR A 297 29.15 -21.79 31.34
N ASN A 298 29.72 -22.95 30.99
CA ASN A 298 30.74 -23.60 31.79
C ASN A 298 31.97 -22.70 31.79
N ASN A 299 32.16 -21.95 32.88
CA ASN A 299 33.37 -21.17 33.11
C ASN A 299 34.44 -22.11 33.67
N ALA A 300 35.12 -22.84 32.77
CA ALA A 300 36.31 -23.61 33.10
C ALA A 300 37.52 -22.95 32.45
N GLY A 301 38.33 -22.27 33.27
CA GLY A 301 39.64 -21.78 32.90
C GLY A 301 39.89 -20.36 33.38
N ASN A 302 40.46 -20.21 34.58
CA ASN A 302 41.82 -19.68 34.75
C ASN A 302 42.09 -19.39 36.25
N GLN A 303 42.59 -20.39 36.98
CA GLN A 303 43.51 -20.19 38.10
C GLN A 303 44.85 -20.68 37.55
N GLY A 304 45.87 -19.84 37.37
CA GLY A 304 46.68 -19.27 38.46
C GLY A 304 48.01 -20.04 38.49
N GLY A 305 49.12 -19.37 38.17
CA GLY A 305 50.46 -19.96 38.19
C GLY A 305 51.55 -18.98 37.79
N GLU A 306 51.98 -18.16 38.75
CA GLU A 306 53.29 -17.52 38.77
C GLU A 306 54.40 -18.60 38.79
N GLN A 307 55.53 -18.35 38.10
CA GLN A 307 56.87 -18.39 38.69
C GLN A 307 57.94 -18.05 37.63
N SER A 308 58.76 -17.04 37.99
CA SER A 308 60.18 -16.78 37.63
C SER A 308 60.65 -16.92 36.19
#